data_AF-A0A316PLP9-F1
#
_entry.id   AF-A0A316PLP9-F1
#
_cell.length_a   1.000
_cell.length_b   1.000
_cell.length_c   1.000
_cell.angle_alpha   90.00
_cell.angle_beta   90.00
_cell.angle_gamma   90.00
#
_symmetry.space_group_name_H-M   'P 1'
#
loop_
_entity.id
_entity.type
_entity.pdbx_description
1 polymer ?
#
loop_
_entity_poly.entity_id
_entity_poly.type
_entity_poly.pdbx_seq_one_letter_code
_entity_poly.pdbx_strand_id
1 'polypeptide(L)' 'MEERLHCEVYFTDPYCAWQKGANENLNGLLRKFYPRGRKLSRVALSTLKRGLALLNARPRKVLNFHYAQDL' A
#
# COMPACT_ATOMS: atom_id res chain seq x y z
N MET A 1 17.80 -5.68 -12.10
CA MET A 1 16.43 -5.94 -11.60
C MET A 1 15.43 -5.71 -12.73
N GLU A 2 15.56 -4.58 -13.42
CA GLU A 2 14.81 -4.23 -14.64
C GLU A 2 14.93 -5.30 -15.73
N GLU A 3 16.15 -5.72 -16.10
CA GLU A 3 16.35 -6.79 -17.10
C GLU A 3 15.69 -8.13 -16.74
N ARG A 4 15.60 -8.44 -15.44
CA ARG A 4 15.03 -9.72 -14.96
C ARG A 4 13.50 -9.68 -14.88
N LEU A 5 12.92 -8.51 -14.65
CA LEU A 5 11.48 -8.32 -14.48
C LEU A 5 10.80 -7.69 -15.71
N HIS A 6 11.58 -7.31 -16.73
CA HIS A 6 11.12 -6.59 -17.92
C HIS A 6 10.24 -5.38 -17.57
N CYS A 7 10.65 -4.62 -16.56
CA CYS A 7 9.90 -3.48 -16.01
C CYS A 7 10.85 -2.33 -15.71
N GLU A 8 10.42 -1.11 -16.02
CA GLU A 8 11.15 0.13 -15.77
C GLU A 8 11.08 0.50 -14.27
N VAL A 9 12.21 0.93 -13.70
CA VAL A 9 12.29 1.35 -12.30
C VAL A 9 12.47 2.87 -12.22
N TYR A 10 11.63 3.49 -11.42
CA TYR A 10 11.61 4.94 -11.20
C TYR A 10 11.93 5.27 -9.75
N PHE A 11 12.72 6.34 -9.54
CA PHE A 11 13.02 6.89 -8.23
C PHE A 11 12.40 8.26 -8.06
N THR A 12 12.15 8.64 -6.81
CA THR A 12 11.64 9.98 -6.48
C THR A 12 12.78 10.92 -6.17
N ASP A 13 12.67 12.15 -6.62
CA ASP A 13 13.65 13.20 -6.36
C ASP A 13 13.76 13.51 -4.86
N PRO A 14 14.95 13.91 -4.39
CA PRO A 14 15.15 14.36 -3.02
C PRO A 14 14.19 15.50 -2.66
N TYR A 15 13.63 15.47 -1.46
CA TYR A 15 12.70 16.48 -0.92
C TYR A 15 11.36 16.63 -1.68
N CYS A 16 11.07 15.77 -2.66
CA CYS A 16 9.81 15.77 -3.41
C CYS A 16 8.79 14.79 -2.83
N ALA A 17 8.28 15.08 -1.62
CA ALA A 17 7.34 14.19 -0.92
C ALA A 17 6.06 13.89 -1.74
N TRP A 18 5.61 14.84 -2.57
CA TRP A 18 4.41 14.69 -3.41
C TRP A 18 4.52 13.56 -4.44
N GLN A 19 5.73 13.22 -4.90
CA GLN A 19 5.95 12.11 -5.84
C GLN A 19 5.64 10.74 -5.23
N LYS A 20 5.53 10.64 -3.89
CA LYS A 20 5.18 9.42 -3.16
C LYS A 20 3.83 9.49 -2.44
N GLY A 21 3.02 10.52 -2.70
CA GLY A 21 1.82 10.80 -1.92
C GLY A 21 0.84 9.61 -1.86
N ALA A 22 0.67 8.88 -2.96
CA ALA A 22 -0.19 7.68 -2.99
C ALA A 22 0.33 6.55 -2.09
N ASN A 23 1.63 6.27 -2.12
CA ASN A 23 2.27 5.26 -1.28
C ASN A 23 2.21 5.64 0.20
N GLU A 24 2.42 6.91 0.52
CA GLU A 24 2.33 7.43 1.89
C GLU A 24 0.89 7.36 2.43
N ASN A 25 -0.11 7.68 1.59
CA ASN A 25 -1.52 7.53 1.94
C ASN A 25 -1.87 6.07 2.27
N LEU A 26 -1.46 5.13 1.41
CA LEU A 26 -1.69 3.70 1.62
C LEU A 26 -0.99 3.18 2.88
N ASN A 27 0.25 3.61 3.12
CA ASN A 27 0.98 3.29 4.36
C ASN A 27 0.26 3.81 5.60
N GLY A 28 -0.36 5.00 5.52
CA GLY A 28 -1.21 5.54 6.57
C GLY A 28 -2.43 4.66 6.87
N LEU A 29 -3.06 4.11 5.83
CA LEU A 29 -4.18 3.16 6.00
C LEU A 29 -3.72 1.84 6.63
N LEU A 30 -2.58 1.30 6.19
CA LEU A 30 -2.00 0.08 6.76
C LEU A 30 -1.70 0.23 8.26
N ARG A 31 -1.25 1.41 8.68
CA ARG A 31 -0.96 1.72 10.10
C ARG A 31 -2.18 1.67 11.01
N LYS A 32 -3.40 1.74 10.48
CA LYS A 32 -4.64 1.51 11.25
C LYS A 32 -4.78 0.05 11.70
N PHE A 33 -4.20 -0.88 10.95
CA PHE A 33 -4.18 -2.31 11.30
C PHE A 33 -2.90 -2.69 12.06
N TYR A 34 -1.77 -2.05 11.73
CA TYR A 34 -0.46 -2.35 12.30
C TYR A 34 0.18 -1.07 12.85
N PRO A 35 -0.05 -0.74 14.14
CA PRO A 35 0.53 0.43 14.77
C PRO A 35 2.05 0.45 14.67
N ARG A 36 2.62 1.65 14.74
CA ARG A 36 4.09 1.85 14.68
C ARG A 36 4.78 1.02 15.76
N GLY A 37 5.88 0.36 15.41
CA GLY A 37 6.65 -0.50 16.32
C GLY A 37 6.18 -1.96 16.37
N ARG A 38 5.02 -2.30 15.79
CA ARG A 38 4.63 -3.70 15.60
C ARG A 38 5.53 -4.35 14.54
N LYS A 39 6.25 -5.41 14.92
CA LYS A 39 7.03 -6.21 13.98
C LYS A 39 6.08 -7.02 13.09
N LEU A 40 5.97 -6.62 11.82
CA LEU A 40 5.15 -7.34 10.82
C LEU A 40 5.58 -8.80 10.65
N SER A 41 6.86 -9.11 10.87
CA SER A 41 7.38 -10.48 10.85
C SER A 41 6.77 -11.39 11.93
N ARG A 42 6.15 -10.82 12.97
CA ARG A 42 5.45 -11.57 14.03
C ARG A 42 3.94 -11.61 13.82
N VAL A 43 3.44 -10.99 12.76
CA VAL A 43 2.01 -11.02 12.42
C VAL A 43 1.74 -12.31 11.66
N ALA A 44 0.71 -13.05 12.09
CA ALA A 44 0.27 -14.24 11.36
C ALA A 44 -0.12 -13.87 9.92
N LEU A 45 0.30 -14.69 8.96
CA LEU A 45 0.04 -14.43 7.55
C LEU A 45 -1.47 -14.30 7.25
N SER A 46 -2.31 -15.07 7.94
CA SER A 46 -3.77 -14.98 7.84
C SER A 46 -4.31 -13.61 8.26
N THR A 47 -3.81 -13.05 9.36
CA THR A 47 -4.16 -11.70 9.82
C THR A 47 -3.71 -10.65 8.81
N LEU A 48 -2.50 -10.81 8.26
CA LEU A 48 -1.98 -9.92 7.22
C LEU A 48 -2.89 -9.92 5.98
N LYS A 49 -3.22 -11.11 5.46
CA LYS A 49 -4.12 -11.29 4.32
C LYS A 49 -5.50 -10.69 4.57
N ARG A 50 -6.06 -10.87 5.77
CA ARG A 50 -7.35 -10.27 6.16
C ARG A 50 -7.29 -8.74 6.12
N GLY A 51 -6.22 -8.14 6.66
CA GLY A 51 -6.03 -6.69 6.61
C GLY A 51 -5.93 -6.16 5.18
N LEU A 52 -5.21 -6.87 4.30
CA LEU A 52 -5.10 -6.52 2.88
C LEU A 52 -6.44 -6.63 2.16
N ALA A 53 -7.21 -7.70 2.40
CA ALA A 53 -8.54 -7.86 1.82
C ALA A 53 -9.47 -6.69 2.21
N LEU A 54 -9.48 -6.30 3.48
CA LEU A 54 -10.26 -5.15 3.95
C LEU A 54 -9.79 -3.82 3.34
N LEU A 55 -8.49 -3.65 3.09
CA LEU A 55 -7.96 -2.46 2.43
C LEU A 55 -8.34 -2.38 0.95
N ASN A 56 -8.39 -3.52 0.26
CA ASN A 56 -8.75 -3.59 -1.16
C ASN A 56 -10.27 -3.49 -1.36
N ALA A 57 -11.06 -4.05 -0.45
CA ALA A 57 -12.51 -3.92 -0.38
C ALA A 57 -12.98 -2.58 0.24
N ARG A 58 -12.08 -1.61 0.45
CA ARG A 58 -12.46 -0.28 0.93
C ARG A 58 -12.78 0.64 -0.25
N PRO A 59 -14.00 1.20 -0.33
CA PRO A 59 -14.35 2.24 -1.30
C PRO A 59 -13.39 3.42 -1.24
N ARG A 60 -12.85 3.86 -2.39
CA ARG A 60 -11.95 5.02 -2.45
C ARG A 60 -12.61 6.16 -3.23
N LYS A 61 -12.64 7.36 -2.64
CA LYS A 61 -13.21 8.55 -3.29
C LYS A 61 -12.55 8.85 -4.64
N VAL A 62 -11.23 8.64 -4.76
CA VAL A 62 -10.47 8.82 -6.01
C VAL A 62 -10.90 7.85 -7.13
N LEU A 63 -11.55 6.74 -6.75
CA LEU A 63 -12.09 5.74 -7.66
C LEU A 63 -13.62 5.86 -7.77
N ASN A 64 -14.21 7.05 -7.56
CA ASN A 64 -15.66 7.23 -7.52
C ASN A 64 -16.38 6.30 -6.53
N PHE A 65 -15.74 6.01 -5.39
CA PHE A 65 -16.22 5.06 -4.38
C PHE A 65 -16.30 3.60 -4.83
N HIS A 66 -15.65 3.23 -5.93
CA HIS A 66 -15.40 1.83 -6.25
C HIS A 66 -14.31 1.22 -5.38
N TYR A 67 -14.31 -0.11 -5.33
CA TYR A 67 -13.32 -0.92 -4.61
C TYR A 67 -12.06 -1.09 -5.47
N ALA A 68 -10.89 -1.12 -4.82
CA ALA A 68 -9.63 -1.25 -5.55
C ALA A 68 -9.43 -2.66 -6.14
N GLN A 69 -10.12 -3.67 -5.61
CA GLN A 69 -10.09 -5.04 -6.11
C GLN A 69 -10.95 -5.28 -7.35
N ASP A 70 -11.85 -4.35 -7.66
CA ASP A 70 -12.79 -4.48 -8.79
C ASP A 70 -12.33 -3.69 -10.04
N LEU A 71 -11.11 -3.13 -9.97
CA LEU A 71 -10.43 -2.45 -11.07
C LEU A 71 -9.40 -3.38 -11.71
#